data_AF-A0A9W8AMH2-F1
#
_entry.id   AF-A0A9W8AMH2-F1
#
_cell.length_a   1.000
_cell.length_b   1.000
_cell.length_c   1.000
_cell.angle_alpha   90.00
_cell.angle_beta   90.00
_cell.angle_gamma   90.00
#
_symmetry.space_group_name_H-M   'P 1'
#
loop_
_entity.id
_entity.type
_entity.pdbx_description
1 polymer ?
#
loop_
_entity_poly.entity_id
_entity_poly.type
_entity_poly.pdbx_seq_one_letter_code
_entity_poly.pdbx_strand_id
1 'polypeptide(L)'
;MPTTDVPLKTKLTDLIVAFRKEFQLVLESTQELSRETSKTHAWGIHVDRPVKQQSPALLQRIQRLVDLDKQLKAALAEVDYHQRLQKQVSHIQQAVNNQNQLVLDLVLKLTRTKESLETFIRNAERQVDAIERSEKNPVVYDDVIPYANKLSSFTAAPPNFDPNSGAVPAETPYPVEGTMRAGLLNQKRKVAVEAPTEQKETVPTLDIDAELMNSFMAHHDHQNVDEADLLDLDLNPDLE
;
A
#
# COMPACT_ATOMS: atom_id res chain seq x y z
N MET A 1 -20.60 32.05 32.52
CA MET A 1 -20.47 33.27 31.69
C MET A 1 -19.90 32.83 30.35
N PRO A 2 -20.70 32.70 29.28
CA PRO A 2 -20.18 32.31 27.99
C PRO A 2 -19.55 33.54 27.35
N THR A 3 -18.22 33.61 27.34
CA THR A 3 -17.49 34.57 26.52
C THR A 3 -17.71 34.17 25.07
N THR A 4 -18.52 34.93 24.34
CA THR A 4 -18.53 34.87 22.89
C THR A 4 -17.20 35.45 22.43
N ASP A 5 -16.15 34.65 22.48
CA ASP A 5 -14.83 35.01 21.96
C ASP A 5 -14.93 35.06 20.44
N VAL A 6 -15.39 36.21 19.96
CA VAL A 6 -15.19 36.63 18.58
C VAL A 6 -13.71 36.40 18.29
N PRO A 7 -13.36 35.57 17.28
CA PRO A 7 -11.98 35.13 17.10
C PRO A 7 -11.07 36.35 17.02
N LEU A 8 -9.94 36.32 17.73
CA LEU A 8 -8.99 37.45 17.83
C LEU A 8 -8.68 38.06 16.45
N LYS A 9 -8.65 37.21 15.43
CA LYS A 9 -8.53 37.57 14.02
C LYS A 9 -9.64 38.51 13.51
N THR A 10 -10.91 38.21 13.76
CA THR A 10 -12.04 39.05 13.31
C THR A 10 -12.09 40.36 14.09
N LYS A 11 -11.77 40.32 15.39
CA LYS A 11 -11.64 41.54 16.23
C LYS A 11 -10.54 42.47 15.70
N LEU A 12 -9.39 41.93 15.32
CA LEU A 12 -8.29 42.71 14.72
C LEU A 12 -8.64 43.27 13.35
N THR A 13 -9.28 42.48 12.47
CA THR A 13 -9.69 42.98 11.16
C THR A 13 -10.70 44.12 11.28
N ASP A 14 -11.63 44.01 12.22
CA ASP A 14 -12.64 45.05 12.45
C ASP A 14 -12.01 46.34 13.00
N LEU A 15 -11.05 46.21 13.92
CA LEU A 15 -10.28 47.35 14.46
C LEU A 15 -9.44 48.05 13.39
N ILE A 16 -8.78 47.29 12.50
CA ILE A 16 -7.99 47.82 11.39
C ILE A 16 -8.90 48.55 10.39
N VAL A 17 -10.06 47.98 10.08
CA VAL A 17 -11.04 48.61 9.17
C VAL A 17 -11.61 49.89 9.79
N ALA A 18 -11.90 49.90 11.10
CA ALA A 18 -12.37 51.09 11.81
C ALA A 18 -11.30 52.20 11.85
N PHE A 19 -10.05 51.86 12.17
CA PHE A 19 -8.94 52.80 12.17
C PHE A 19 -8.73 53.43 10.79
N ARG A 20 -8.76 52.62 9.72
CA ARG A 20 -8.63 53.10 8.34
C ARG A 20 -9.73 54.09 7.97
N LYS A 21 -10.99 53.82 8.35
CA LYS A 21 -12.12 54.72 8.08
C LYS A 21 -11.97 56.07 8.79
N GLU A 22 -11.65 56.05 10.08
CA GLU A 22 -11.45 57.28 10.86
C GLU A 22 -10.24 58.09 10.36
N PHE A 23 -9.15 57.41 9.97
CA PHE A 23 -7.98 58.07 9.38
C PHE A 23 -8.29 58.76 8.04
N GLN A 24 -9.05 58.08 7.17
CA GLN A 24 -9.47 58.65 5.89
C GLN A 24 -10.37 59.88 6.08
N LEU A 25 -11.29 59.82 7.06
CA LEU A 25 -12.15 60.93 7.44
C LEU A 25 -11.39 62.13 8.03
N VAL A 26 -10.26 61.90 8.72
CA VAL A 26 -9.36 62.97 9.18
C VAL A 26 -8.59 63.59 8.01
N LEU A 27 -8.13 62.78 7.05
CA LEU A 27 -7.47 63.28 5.85
C LEU A 27 -8.40 64.14 4.98
N GLU A 28 -9.64 63.72 4.77
CA GLU A 28 -10.62 64.49 4.00
C GLU A 28 -10.93 65.84 4.66
N SER A 29 -11.15 65.84 5.98
CA SER A 29 -11.46 67.06 6.73
C SER A 29 -10.26 68.02 6.86
N THR A 30 -9.02 67.52 6.88
CA THR A 30 -7.82 68.38 6.81
C THR A 30 -7.60 68.96 5.41
N GLN A 31 -7.93 68.23 4.35
CA GLN A 31 -7.91 68.74 2.97
C GLN A 31 -8.97 69.81 2.74
N GLU A 32 -10.16 69.66 3.30
CA GLU A 32 -11.22 70.67 3.27
C GLU A 32 -10.76 71.97 3.95
N LEU A 33 -10.17 71.87 5.14
CA LEU A 33 -9.62 73.02 5.87
C LEU A 33 -8.48 73.70 5.09
N SER A 34 -7.63 72.93 4.42
CA SER A 34 -6.55 73.45 3.56
C SER A 34 -7.10 74.18 2.32
N ARG A 35 -8.16 73.65 1.70
CA ARG A 35 -8.82 74.31 0.56
C ARG A 35 -9.52 75.60 0.97
N GLU A 36 -10.11 75.64 2.15
CA GLU A 36 -10.78 76.85 2.68
C GLU A 36 -9.79 77.94 3.09
N THR A 37 -8.68 77.59 3.74
CA THR A 37 -7.60 78.55 4.04
C THR A 37 -6.94 79.10 2.77
N SER A 38 -6.80 78.29 1.73
CA SER A 38 -6.28 78.74 0.43
C SER A 38 -7.25 79.71 -0.28
N LYS A 39 -8.56 79.43 -0.22
CA LYS A 39 -9.61 80.30 -0.80
C LYS A 39 -9.73 81.64 -0.07
N THR A 40 -9.63 81.64 1.26
CA THR A 40 -9.67 82.87 2.08
C THR A 40 -8.45 83.75 1.86
N HIS A 41 -7.26 83.16 1.66
CA HIS A 41 -6.05 83.92 1.34
C HIS A 41 -6.06 84.50 -0.08
N ALA A 42 -6.64 83.78 -1.05
CA ALA A 42 -6.73 84.23 -2.44
C ALA A 42 -7.78 85.34 -2.69
N TRP A 43 -8.75 85.53 -1.79
CA TRP A 43 -9.90 86.44 -2.02
C TRP A 43 -9.99 87.65 -1.09
N GLY A 44 -9.11 87.85 -0.10
CA GLY A 44 -9.06 89.09 0.69
C GLY A 44 -10.38 89.52 1.36
N ILE A 45 -11.33 88.60 1.54
CA ILE A 45 -12.66 88.85 2.13
C ILE A 45 -12.75 88.06 3.43
N HIS A 46 -12.97 88.77 4.53
CA HIS A 46 -13.37 88.18 5.81
C HIS A 46 -14.74 87.54 5.63
N VAL A 47 -14.76 86.21 5.58
CA VAL A 47 -15.99 85.41 5.70
C VAL A 47 -16.10 84.98 7.16
N ASP A 48 -16.94 85.67 7.92
CA ASP A 48 -17.40 85.26 9.24
C ASP A 48 -18.38 84.08 9.10
N ARG A 49 -17.84 82.88 8.85
CA ARG A 49 -18.54 81.60 9.06
C ARG A 49 -17.74 80.82 10.11
N PRO A 50 -18.38 80.20 11.12
CA PRO A 50 -17.66 79.86 12.35
C PRO A 50 -16.70 78.70 12.13
N VAL A 51 -15.45 79.03 11.83
CA VAL A 51 -14.27 78.14 11.95
C VAL A 51 -14.27 77.43 13.32
N LYS A 52 -14.92 78.01 14.34
CA LYS A 52 -15.14 77.43 15.67
C LYS A 52 -15.92 76.10 15.70
N GLN A 53 -16.73 75.75 14.69
CA GLN A 53 -17.55 74.53 14.73
C GLN A 53 -16.86 73.28 14.13
N GLN A 54 -15.93 73.43 13.19
CA GLN A 54 -15.21 72.30 12.59
C GLN A 54 -14.00 71.83 13.42
N SER A 55 -13.34 72.75 14.12
CA SER A 55 -12.23 72.45 15.04
C SER A 55 -12.54 71.42 16.14
N PRO A 56 -13.68 71.47 16.87
CA PRO A 56 -13.99 70.46 17.90
C PRO A 56 -14.28 69.07 17.29
N ALA A 57 -14.84 68.99 16.08
CA ALA A 57 -15.11 67.73 15.41
C ALA A 57 -13.82 67.02 14.96
N LEU A 58 -12.81 67.78 14.52
CA LEU A 58 -11.47 67.28 14.20
C LEU A 58 -10.75 66.74 15.44
N LEU A 59 -10.78 67.50 16.54
CA LEU A 59 -10.18 67.08 17.81
C LEU A 59 -10.81 65.79 18.34
N GLN A 60 -12.14 65.64 18.24
CA GLN A 60 -12.83 64.40 18.61
C GLN A 60 -12.42 63.20 17.74
N ARG A 61 -12.22 63.40 16.43
CA ARG A 61 -11.75 62.33 15.52
C ARG A 61 -10.31 61.92 15.82
N ILE A 62 -9.43 62.89 16.07
CA ILE A 62 -8.04 62.62 16.48
C ILE A 62 -8.02 61.84 17.80
N GLN A 63 -8.85 62.24 18.78
CA GLN A 63 -8.97 61.53 20.05
C GLN A 63 -9.43 60.08 19.86
N ARG A 64 -10.45 59.84 19.02
CA ARG A 64 -10.88 58.48 18.66
C ARG A 64 -9.78 57.66 18.00
N LEU A 65 -8.97 58.28 17.15
CA LEU A 65 -7.87 57.62 16.46
C LEU A 65 -6.76 57.21 17.44
N VAL A 66 -6.47 58.05 18.43
CA VAL A 66 -5.55 57.72 19.54
C VAL A 66 -6.09 56.57 20.39
N ASP A 67 -7.41 56.54 20.66
CA ASP A 67 -8.01 55.46 21.44
C ASP A 67 -8.06 54.14 20.65
N LEU A 68 -8.30 54.18 19.33
CA LEU A 68 -8.18 53.01 18.45
C LEU A 68 -6.74 52.51 18.33
N ASP A 69 -5.75 53.41 18.26
CA ASP A 69 -4.32 53.04 18.27
C ASP A 69 -3.92 52.33 19.57
N LYS A 70 -4.39 52.81 20.73
CA LYS A 70 -4.19 52.13 22.02
C LYS A 70 -4.81 50.73 22.02
N GLN A 71 -6.03 50.58 21.47
CA GLN A 71 -6.70 49.28 21.37
C GLN A 71 -5.97 48.33 20.41
N LEU A 72 -5.46 48.83 19.28
CA LEU A 72 -4.63 48.06 18.34
C LEU A 72 -3.33 47.59 19.00
N LYS A 73 -2.64 48.46 19.73
CA LYS A 73 -1.41 48.12 20.46
C LYS A 73 -1.67 47.03 21.51
N ALA A 74 -2.77 47.12 22.25
CA ALA A 74 -3.16 46.11 23.22
C ALA A 74 -3.46 44.75 22.54
N ALA A 75 -4.24 44.76 21.45
CA ALA A 75 -4.54 43.55 20.68
C ALA A 75 -3.28 42.93 20.04
N LEU A 76 -2.33 43.74 19.61
CA LEU A 76 -1.06 43.27 19.06
C LEU A 76 -0.20 42.59 20.13
N ALA A 77 -0.14 43.14 21.34
CA ALA A 77 0.56 42.50 22.46
C ALA A 77 -0.07 41.13 22.83
N GLU A 78 -1.39 41.01 22.73
CA GLU A 78 -2.11 39.75 22.93
C GLU A 78 -1.77 38.73 21.82
N VAL A 79 -1.73 39.15 20.55
CA VAL A 79 -1.27 38.30 19.43
C VAL A 79 0.17 37.83 19.63
N ASP A 80 1.07 38.72 20.02
CA ASP A 80 2.47 38.38 20.27
C ASP A 80 2.59 37.30 21.36
N TYR A 81 1.79 37.42 22.42
CA TYR A 81 1.73 36.42 23.48
C TYR A 81 1.24 35.06 22.94
N HIS A 82 0.12 35.04 22.21
CA HIS A 82 -0.39 33.81 21.58
C HIS A 82 0.59 33.20 20.59
N GLN A 83 1.33 34.01 19.82
CA GLN A 83 2.30 33.52 18.86
C GLN A 83 3.51 32.86 19.56
N ARG A 84 3.96 33.41 20.70
CA ARG A 84 5.00 32.78 21.52
C ARG A 84 4.52 31.45 22.10
N LEU A 85 3.30 31.41 22.63
CA LEU A 85 2.69 30.18 23.14
C LEU A 85 2.55 29.13 22.03
N GLN A 86 2.08 29.53 20.84
CA GLN A 86 1.92 28.62 19.71
C GLN A 86 3.25 28.03 19.24
N LYS A 87 4.34 28.80 19.29
CA LYS A 87 5.69 28.27 19.01
C LYS A 87 6.09 27.20 20.03
N GLN A 88 5.82 27.41 21.31
CA GLN A 88 6.09 26.43 22.36
C GLN A 88 5.23 25.17 22.19
N VAL A 89 3.94 25.33 21.90
CA VAL A 89 3.03 24.21 21.63
C VAL A 89 3.51 23.40 20.42
N SER A 90 3.87 24.07 19.32
CA SER A 90 4.39 23.41 18.12
C SER A 90 5.70 22.66 18.41
N HIS A 91 6.59 23.23 19.21
CA HIS A 91 7.82 22.55 19.61
C HIS A 91 7.55 21.29 20.43
N ILE A 92 6.65 21.36 21.41
CA ILE A 92 6.26 20.20 22.22
C ILE A 92 5.59 19.13 21.36
N GLN A 93 4.71 19.52 20.44
CA GLN A 93 4.06 18.59 19.50
C GLN A 93 5.08 17.86 18.63
N GLN A 94 6.10 18.56 18.13
CA GLN A 94 7.20 17.94 17.38
C GLN A 94 7.99 16.96 18.25
N ALA A 95 8.31 17.32 19.51
CA ALA A 95 9.01 16.43 20.43
C ALA A 95 8.21 15.15 20.72
N VAL A 96 6.90 15.27 20.97
CA VAL A 96 6.00 14.13 21.18
C VAL A 96 5.93 13.24 19.94
N ASN A 97 5.82 13.85 18.75
CA ASN A 97 5.79 13.07 17.51
C ASN A 97 7.09 12.30 17.29
N ASN A 98 8.24 12.93 17.54
CA ASN A 98 9.55 12.27 17.44
C ASN A 98 9.66 11.11 18.44
N GLN A 99 9.19 11.29 19.67
CA GLN A 99 9.18 10.22 20.67
C GLN A 99 8.26 9.06 20.24
N ASN A 100 7.08 9.34 19.71
CA ASN A 100 6.18 8.30 19.19
C ASN A 100 6.82 7.51 18.04
N GLN A 101 7.54 8.17 17.14
CA GLN A 101 8.26 7.48 16.07
C GLN A 101 9.33 6.53 16.62
N LEU A 102 10.07 6.94 17.65
CA LEU A 102 11.06 6.08 18.31
C LEU A 102 10.41 4.88 18.99
N VAL A 103 9.27 5.08 19.66
CA VAL A 103 8.52 3.98 20.29
C VAL A 103 8.06 2.98 19.23
N LEU A 104 7.51 3.44 18.11
CA LEU A 104 7.09 2.56 17.01
C LEU A 104 8.26 1.79 16.41
N ASP A 105 9.40 2.43 16.17
CA ASP A 105 10.61 1.76 15.68
C ASP A 105 11.10 0.69 16.67
N LEU A 106 11.08 0.99 17.97
CA LEU A 106 11.45 0.04 19.01
C LEU A 106 10.50 -1.17 19.02
N VAL A 107 9.19 -0.93 18.96
CA VAL A 107 8.18 -2.00 18.89
C VAL A 107 8.41 -2.87 17.66
N LEU A 108 8.63 -2.28 16.48
CA LEU A 108 8.92 -3.02 15.24
C LEU A 108 10.20 -3.85 15.34
N LYS A 109 11.24 -3.33 15.99
CA LYS A 109 12.48 -4.09 16.23
C LYS A 109 12.24 -5.25 17.19
N LEU A 110 11.46 -5.05 18.25
CA LEU A 110 11.10 -6.10 19.20
C LEU A 110 10.25 -7.20 18.54
N THR A 111 9.27 -6.84 17.70
CA THR A 111 8.44 -7.86 17.03
C THR A 111 9.25 -8.66 16.03
N ARG A 112 10.08 -8.02 15.21
CA ARG A 112 10.98 -8.71 14.27
C ARG A 112 11.96 -9.65 14.96
N THR A 113 12.56 -9.20 16.06
CA THR A 113 13.51 -10.04 16.83
C THR A 113 12.79 -11.21 17.50
N LYS A 114 11.59 -11.00 18.03
CA LYS A 114 10.73 -12.07 18.55
C LYS A 114 10.41 -13.11 17.46
N GLU A 115 9.92 -12.67 16.30
CA GLU A 115 9.61 -13.57 15.18
C GLU A 115 10.85 -14.35 14.71
N SER A 116 12.00 -13.68 14.60
CA SER A 116 13.27 -14.33 14.26
C SER A 116 13.70 -15.37 15.30
N LEU A 117 13.45 -15.12 16.59
CA LEU A 117 13.77 -16.08 17.65
C LEU A 117 12.81 -17.26 17.61
N GLU A 118 11.52 -17.03 17.37
CA GLU A 118 10.53 -18.10 17.22
C GLU A 118 10.79 -18.98 16.00
N THR A 119 11.25 -18.42 14.88
CA THR A 119 11.67 -19.23 13.72
C THR A 119 12.94 -20.01 14.03
N PHE A 120 13.90 -19.41 14.73
CA PHE A 120 15.12 -20.10 15.17
C PHE A 120 14.80 -21.29 16.09
N ILE A 121 13.95 -21.10 17.10
CA ILE A 121 13.51 -22.16 18.01
C ILE A 121 12.81 -23.28 17.24
N ARG A 122 11.85 -22.95 16.37
CA ARG A 122 11.16 -23.95 15.53
C ARG A 122 12.11 -24.74 14.64
N ASN A 123 13.13 -24.08 14.09
CA ASN A 123 14.14 -24.76 13.27
C ASN A 123 15.05 -25.65 14.13
N ALA A 124 15.43 -25.22 15.33
CA ALA A 124 16.20 -26.02 16.27
C ALA A 124 15.42 -27.27 16.71
N GLU A 125 14.13 -27.14 17.02
CA GLU A 125 13.25 -28.27 17.34
C GLU A 125 13.16 -29.26 16.18
N ARG A 126 12.93 -28.78 14.95
CA ARG A 126 12.94 -29.63 13.74
C ARG A 126 14.28 -30.34 13.54
N GLN A 127 15.39 -29.67 13.84
CA GLN A 127 16.72 -30.26 13.72
C GLN A 127 16.93 -31.37 14.74
N VAL A 128 16.48 -31.16 15.99
CA VAL A 128 16.51 -32.20 17.04
C VAL A 128 15.66 -33.40 16.62
N ASP A 129 14.43 -33.16 16.15
CA ASP A 129 13.55 -34.23 15.64
C ASP A 129 14.19 -34.99 14.47
N ALA A 130 14.87 -34.29 13.55
CA ALA A 130 15.55 -34.89 12.42
C ALA A 130 16.74 -35.75 12.87
N ILE A 131 17.51 -35.30 13.87
CA ILE A 131 18.59 -36.07 14.48
C ILE A 131 18.03 -37.32 15.18
N GLU A 132 16.97 -37.19 15.98
CA GLU A 132 16.37 -38.36 16.63
C GLU A 132 15.84 -39.39 15.63
N ARG A 133 15.29 -38.93 14.50
CA ARG A 133 14.83 -39.82 13.41
C ARG A 133 15.99 -40.50 12.70
N SER A 134 17.10 -39.80 12.47
CA SER A 134 18.28 -40.38 11.82
C SER A 134 19.04 -41.34 12.75
N GLU A 135 19.05 -41.07 14.06
CA GLU A 135 19.57 -42.01 15.05
C GLU A 135 18.73 -43.30 15.12
N LYS A 136 17.39 -43.19 15.02
CA LYS A 136 16.50 -44.36 14.98
C LYS A 136 16.64 -45.17 13.69
N ASN A 137 16.87 -44.50 12.55
CA ASN A 137 17.03 -45.12 11.24
C ASN A 137 18.34 -44.65 10.59
N PRO A 138 19.50 -45.19 10.99
CA PRO A 138 20.77 -44.80 10.41
C PRO A 138 20.82 -45.28 8.96
N VAL A 139 20.98 -44.34 8.04
CA VAL A 139 21.16 -44.64 6.61
C VAL A 139 22.64 -44.87 6.36
N VAL A 140 22.99 -46.04 5.82
CA VAL A 140 24.38 -46.40 5.50
C VAL A 140 24.81 -45.68 4.23
N TYR A 141 25.92 -44.96 4.29
CA TYR A 141 26.45 -44.16 3.17
C TYR A 141 26.76 -45.02 1.93
N ASP A 142 27.21 -46.26 2.16
CA ASP A 142 27.55 -47.21 1.10
C ASP A 142 26.37 -47.55 0.18
N ASP A 143 25.12 -47.45 0.65
CA ASP A 143 23.93 -47.70 -0.15
C ASP A 143 23.37 -46.41 -0.80
N VAL A 144 23.59 -45.26 -0.17
CA VAL A 144 23.04 -43.97 -0.63
C VAL A 144 23.75 -43.48 -1.89
N ILE A 145 25.08 -43.56 -1.93
CA ILE A 145 25.86 -43.08 -3.08
C ILE A 145 25.57 -43.85 -4.37
N PRO A 146 25.56 -45.20 -4.39
CA PRO A 146 25.20 -45.93 -5.60
C PRO A 146 23.74 -45.69 -6.00
N TYR A 147 22.83 -45.57 -5.03
CA TYR A 147 21.42 -45.27 -5.32
C TYR A 147 21.25 -43.86 -5.90
N ALA A 148 21.93 -42.85 -5.34
CA ALA A 148 21.91 -41.48 -5.84
C ALA A 148 22.50 -41.37 -7.25
N ASN A 149 23.60 -42.06 -7.53
CA ASN A 149 24.18 -42.13 -8.87
C ASN A 149 23.21 -42.77 -9.87
N LYS A 150 22.49 -43.83 -9.47
CA LYS A 150 21.44 -44.43 -10.29
C LYS A 150 20.28 -43.47 -10.54
N LEU A 151 19.84 -42.73 -9.52
CA LEU A 151 18.75 -41.77 -9.62
C LEU A 151 19.11 -40.57 -10.51
N SER A 152 20.36 -40.10 -10.44
CA SER A 152 20.85 -38.96 -11.21
C SER A 152 20.64 -39.13 -12.72
N SER A 153 20.73 -40.35 -13.25
CA SER A 153 20.49 -40.65 -14.67
C SER A 153 19.04 -40.40 -15.11
N PHE A 154 18.08 -40.47 -14.19
CA PHE A 154 16.66 -40.26 -14.46
C PHE A 154 16.16 -38.87 -14.07
N THR A 155 16.81 -38.19 -13.13
CA THR A 155 16.33 -36.92 -12.57
C THR A 155 17.03 -35.69 -13.13
N ALA A 156 18.24 -35.81 -13.69
CA ALA A 156 19.00 -34.68 -14.19
C ALA A 156 19.29 -34.83 -15.69
N ALA A 157 18.97 -33.79 -16.46
CA ALA A 157 19.46 -33.69 -17.83
C ALA A 157 20.99 -33.49 -17.80
N PRO A 158 21.77 -34.26 -18.56
CA PRO A 158 23.23 -34.10 -18.61
C PRO A 158 23.64 -32.67 -18.98
N PRO A 159 24.78 -32.16 -18.47
CA PRO A 159 25.31 -30.87 -18.93
C PRO A 159 25.56 -30.94 -20.44
N ASN A 160 24.93 -30.02 -21.21
CA ASN A 160 24.83 -29.99 -22.68
C ASN A 160 23.74 -30.88 -23.32
N PHE A 161 22.70 -31.29 -22.57
CA PHE A 161 21.53 -31.92 -23.17
C PHE A 161 20.77 -30.91 -24.05
N ASP A 162 20.85 -31.08 -25.37
CA ASP A 162 19.96 -30.42 -26.32
C ASP A 162 18.92 -31.44 -26.82
N PRO A 163 17.61 -31.21 -26.58
CA PRO A 163 16.55 -32.15 -26.95
C PRO A 163 16.44 -32.38 -28.47
N ASN A 164 17.02 -31.49 -29.30
CA ASN A 164 17.06 -31.63 -30.76
C ASN A 164 18.32 -32.36 -31.24
N SER A 165 19.35 -32.43 -30.40
CA SER A 165 20.57 -33.18 -30.68
C SER A 165 20.42 -34.58 -30.09
N GLY A 166 20.22 -35.59 -30.93
CA GLY A 166 20.12 -36.99 -30.49
C GLY A 166 21.41 -37.60 -29.90
N ALA A 167 22.38 -36.77 -29.50
CA ALA A 167 23.72 -37.18 -29.13
C ALA A 167 23.86 -37.61 -27.66
N VAL A 168 22.93 -37.22 -26.78
CA VAL A 168 22.97 -37.61 -25.37
C VAL A 168 21.64 -38.27 -24.98
N PRO A 169 21.61 -39.59 -24.80
CA PRO A 169 20.42 -40.28 -24.32
C PRO A 169 20.18 -39.91 -22.85
N ALA A 170 19.31 -38.94 -22.59
CA ALA A 170 18.70 -38.80 -21.27
C ALA A 170 17.62 -39.88 -21.14
N GLU A 171 17.67 -40.67 -20.07
CA GLU A 171 16.60 -41.62 -19.79
C GLU A 171 15.31 -40.87 -19.47
N THR A 172 14.18 -41.42 -19.89
CA THR A 172 12.89 -40.76 -19.68
C THR A 172 12.54 -40.76 -18.18
N PRO A 173 11.89 -39.70 -17.66
CA PRO A 173 11.57 -39.58 -16.23
C PRO A 173 10.60 -40.65 -15.72
N TYR A 174 9.89 -41.31 -16.63
CA TYR A 174 9.00 -42.45 -16.37
C TYR A 174 9.25 -43.56 -17.40
N PRO A 175 8.93 -44.82 -17.08
CA PRO A 175 9.07 -45.93 -18.03
C PRO A 175 8.17 -45.73 -19.25
N VAL A 176 8.75 -45.79 -20.45
CA VAL A 176 8.00 -45.70 -21.72
C VAL A 176 7.22 -46.98 -22.01
N GLU A 177 6.17 -46.88 -22.83
CA GLU A 177 5.29 -48.01 -23.16
C GLU A 177 6.04 -49.25 -23.66
N GLY A 178 7.08 -49.06 -24.49
CA GLY A 178 7.95 -50.15 -24.95
C GLY A 178 8.62 -50.90 -23.80
N THR A 179 9.17 -50.17 -22.81
CA THR A 179 9.79 -50.76 -21.62
C THR A 179 8.77 -51.42 -20.69
N MET A 180 7.58 -50.83 -20.55
CA MET A 180 6.48 -51.41 -19.78
C MET A 180 6.01 -52.73 -20.39
N ARG A 181 5.82 -52.76 -21.72
CA ARG A 181 5.40 -53.94 -22.48
C ARG A 181 6.44 -55.06 -22.48
N ALA A 182 7.72 -54.70 -22.50
CA ALA A 182 8.85 -55.63 -22.37
C ALA A 182 9.08 -56.11 -20.92
N GLY A 183 8.44 -55.47 -19.93
CA GLY A 183 8.59 -55.81 -18.53
C GLY A 183 8.14 -57.25 -18.20
N LEU A 184 8.76 -57.82 -17.17
CA LEU A 184 8.52 -59.19 -16.70
C LEU A 184 7.04 -59.47 -16.39
N LEU A 185 6.30 -58.45 -15.95
CA LEU A 185 4.86 -58.55 -15.69
C LEU A 185 4.07 -58.88 -16.97
N ASN A 186 4.37 -58.21 -18.08
CA ASN A 186 3.72 -58.44 -19.37
C ASN A 186 4.21 -59.73 -20.03
N GLN A 187 5.46 -60.12 -19.81
CA GLN A 187 5.98 -61.41 -20.27
C GLN A 187 5.28 -62.58 -19.58
N LYS A 188 5.10 -62.51 -18.25
CA LYS A 188 4.37 -63.53 -17.48
C LYS A 188 2.88 -63.59 -17.88
N ARG A 189 2.27 -62.45 -18.20
CA ARG A 189 0.89 -62.40 -18.72
C ARG A 189 0.74 -63.12 -20.05
N LYS A 190 1.71 -63.01 -20.96
CA LYS A 190 1.72 -63.74 -22.24
C LYS A 190 1.88 -65.24 -22.06
N VAL A 191 2.80 -65.66 -21.18
CA VAL A 191 3.01 -67.10 -20.87
C VAL A 191 1.76 -67.75 -20.24
N ALA A 192 0.98 -67.01 -19.46
CA ALA A 192 -0.28 -67.50 -18.91
C ALA A 192 -1.41 -67.66 -19.96
N VAL A 193 -1.29 -67.01 -21.12
CA VAL A 193 -2.27 -67.06 -22.22
C VAL A 193 -1.86 -68.08 -23.30
N GLU A 194 -0.58 -68.43 -23.40
CA GLU A 194 -0.04 -69.37 -24.40
C GLU A 194 -0.02 -70.85 -23.94
N ALA A 195 -0.85 -71.25 -22.97
CA ALA A 195 -1.21 -72.65 -22.78
C ALA A 195 -2.44 -72.97 -23.66
N PRO A 196 -2.29 -73.52 -24.89
CA PRO A 196 -3.39 -73.63 -25.82
C PRO A 196 -4.07 -74.99 -25.64
N THR A 197 -5.28 -74.99 -25.11
CA THR A 197 -6.30 -75.96 -25.55
C THR A 197 -6.76 -75.48 -26.93
N GLU A 198 -6.42 -76.24 -27.97
CA GLU A 198 -6.92 -76.00 -29.33
C GLU A 198 -8.45 -76.05 -29.36
N GLN A 199 -9.12 -74.90 -29.39
CA GLN A 199 -10.46 -74.79 -29.95
C GLN A 199 -10.57 -73.54 -30.82
N LYS A 200 -10.75 -73.81 -32.11
CA LYS A 200 -11.03 -72.87 -33.17
C LYS A 200 -12.44 -72.32 -32.95
N GLU A 201 -12.55 -71.15 -32.33
CA GLU A 201 -13.81 -70.38 -32.32
C GLU A 201 -13.65 -69.08 -33.11
N THR A 202 -14.63 -68.89 -33.96
CA THR A 202 -14.81 -67.82 -34.93
C THR A 202 -14.91 -66.46 -34.26
N VAL A 203 -14.09 -65.52 -34.72
CA VAL A 203 -14.23 -64.09 -34.49
C VAL A 203 -15.63 -63.62 -34.91
N PRO A 204 -16.42 -62.97 -34.04
CA PRO A 204 -17.52 -62.13 -34.49
C PRO A 204 -16.89 -60.81 -34.97
N THR A 205 -16.88 -60.60 -36.28
CA THR A 205 -16.68 -59.27 -36.86
C THR A 205 -17.86 -58.40 -36.44
N LEU A 206 -17.62 -57.49 -35.49
CA LEU A 206 -18.49 -56.34 -35.27
C LEU A 206 -18.15 -55.34 -36.37
N ASP A 207 -19.08 -55.15 -37.31
CA ASP A 207 -19.04 -54.05 -38.26
C ASP A 207 -19.22 -52.74 -37.45
N ILE A 208 -18.10 -52.06 -37.20
CA ILE A 208 -18.11 -50.73 -36.58
C ILE A 208 -18.29 -49.74 -37.73
N ASP A 209 -19.42 -49.03 -37.73
CA ASP A 209 -19.74 -48.02 -38.72
C ASP A 209 -18.64 -46.94 -38.81
N ALA A 210 -18.08 -46.75 -40.01
CA ALA A 210 -16.99 -45.82 -40.28
C ALA A 210 -17.34 -44.34 -39.96
N GLU A 211 -18.64 -44.00 -39.90
CA GLU A 211 -19.10 -42.66 -39.47
C GLU A 211 -18.88 -42.42 -37.97
N LEU A 212 -19.00 -43.45 -37.12
CA LEU A 212 -18.79 -43.31 -35.68
C LEU A 212 -17.31 -43.09 -35.34
N MET A 213 -16.42 -43.72 -36.12
CA MET A 213 -14.97 -43.57 -35.96
C MET A 213 -14.46 -42.20 -36.43
N ASN A 214 -15.09 -41.61 -37.45
CA ASN A 214 -14.80 -40.24 -37.88
C ASN A 214 -15.31 -39.17 -36.90
N SER A 215 -16.44 -39.40 -36.22
CA SER A 215 -16.93 -38.53 -35.15
C SER A 215 -15.95 -38.47 -33.96
N PHE A 216 -15.38 -39.61 -33.58
CA PHE A 216 -14.42 -39.68 -32.47
C PHE A 216 -13.06 -39.03 -32.79
N MET A 217 -12.63 -39.03 -34.06
CA MET A 217 -11.38 -38.37 -34.49
C MET A 217 -11.55 -36.88 -34.82
N ALA A 218 -12.73 -36.43 -35.24
CA ALA A 218 -12.98 -35.02 -35.56
C ALA A 218 -13.16 -34.10 -34.33
N HIS A 219 -13.28 -34.66 -33.12
CA HIS A 219 -13.39 -33.90 -31.86
C HIS A 219 -12.07 -33.76 -31.09
N HIS A 220 -10.93 -34.15 -31.69
CA HIS A 220 -9.59 -33.85 -31.16
C HIS A 220 -8.95 -32.64 -31.85
N ASP A 221 -9.79 -31.65 -32.18
CA ASP A 221 -9.33 -30.31 -32.49
C ASP A 221 -9.37 -29.49 -31.19
N HIS A 222 -8.27 -28.81 -30.88
CA HIS A 222 -8.05 -28.03 -29.66
C HIS A 222 -9.17 -26.99 -29.45
N GLN A 223 -10.20 -27.34 -28.69
CA GLN A 223 -11.01 -26.34 -28.00
C GLN A 223 -10.31 -26.02 -26.68
N ASN A 224 -9.78 -24.79 -26.59
CA ASN A 224 -9.49 -24.12 -25.33
C ASN A 224 -10.71 -24.26 -24.42
N VAL A 225 -10.64 -25.19 -23.48
CA VAL A 225 -11.51 -25.17 -22.31
C VAL A 225 -10.74 -24.35 -21.30
N ASP A 226 -11.25 -23.15 -20.99
CA ASP A 226 -10.69 -22.29 -19.97
C ASP A 226 -10.54 -23.08 -18.66
N GLU A 227 -9.31 -23.12 -18.13
CA GLU A 227 -8.95 -23.80 -16.86
C GLU A 227 -9.70 -23.25 -15.62
N ALA A 228 -10.60 -22.27 -15.80
CA ALA A 228 -11.35 -21.62 -14.73
C ALA A 228 -12.52 -22.46 -14.19
N ASP A 229 -13.12 -23.35 -14.99
CA ASP A 229 -14.32 -24.09 -14.57
C ASP A 229 -14.03 -25.43 -13.86
N LEU A 230 -12.76 -25.87 -13.80
CA LEU A 230 -12.38 -27.12 -13.12
C LEU A 230 -11.98 -26.91 -11.65
N LEU A 231 -11.91 -25.65 -11.17
CA LEU A 231 -11.44 -25.30 -9.82
C LEU A 231 -12.53 -24.64 -8.95
N ASP A 232 -13.77 -24.54 -9.41
CA ASP A 232 -14.89 -23.99 -8.62
C ASP A 232 -15.66 -25.08 -7.84
N LEU A 233 -14.90 -25.97 -7.19
CA LEU A 233 -15.42 -26.89 -6.17
C LEU A 233 -15.37 -26.16 -4.82
N ASP A 234 -16.41 -25.37 -4.55
CA ASP A 234 -16.65 -24.76 -3.24
C ASP A 234 -16.80 -25.87 -2.17
N LEU A 235 -15.79 -25.96 -1.30
CA LEU A 235 -15.66 -27.00 -0.27
C LEU A 235 -16.26 -26.59 1.09
N ASN A 236 -16.99 -25.47 1.21
CA ASN A 236 -17.62 -25.07 2.47
C ASN A 236 -19.06 -24.57 2.31
N PRO A 237 -20.07 -25.47 2.21
CA PRO A 237 -21.46 -25.07 2.07
C PRO A 237 -22.24 -24.93 3.39
N ASP A 238 -21.60 -24.74 4.57
CA ASP A 238 -22.33 -24.58 5.84
C ASP A 238 -21.61 -23.66 6.84
N LEU A 239 -21.99 -22.37 6.85
CA LEU A 239 -21.78 -21.41 7.94
C LEU A 239 -22.81 -20.27 7.80
N GLU A 240 -24.08 -20.61 8.03
CA GLU A 240 -25.12 -19.70 8.56
C GLU A 240 -25.48 -20.12 9.99
#